data_AF-A0A7Y0SMZ9-F1
#
_entry.id   AF-A0A7Y0SMZ9-F1
#
_cell.length_a   1.000
_cell.length_b   1.000
_cell.length_c   1.000
_cell.angle_alpha   90.00
_cell.angle_beta   90.00
_cell.angle_gamma   90.00
#
_symmetry.space_group_name_H-M   'P 1'
#
loop_
_entity.id
_entity.type
_entity.pdbx_description
1 polymer ?
#
loop_
_entity_poly.entity_id
_entity_poly.type
_entity_poly.pdbx_seq_one_letter_code
_entity_poly.pdbx_strand_id
1 'polypeptide(L)'
;PIYLNDLWPSDEEIDAVVGTHVKPEQFKQVYIQMFKLNDQEQNPNPLYDWRPMSTYIRRPPYWEGALAGERTLSGMRPLAILGDNITTDHLSPSNAILASSAAGEYLAKMGVPEEDFNSYATHR
;
A
#
# COMPACT_ATOMS: atom_id res chain seq x y z
N PRO A 1 -28.24 -29.72 23.80
CA PRO A 1 -27.78 -28.77 22.77
C PRO A 1 -26.51 -28.08 23.30
N ILE A 2 -25.63 -27.61 22.42
CA ILE A 2 -24.45 -26.81 22.79
C ILE A 2 -24.71 -25.37 22.32
N TYR A 3 -24.38 -24.39 23.16
CA TYR A 3 -24.59 -22.96 22.96
C TYR A 3 -23.25 -22.21 22.88
N LEU A 4 -23.28 -20.96 22.39
CA LEU A 4 -22.07 -20.13 22.30
C LEU A 4 -21.37 -19.94 23.66
N ASN A 5 -22.15 -19.77 24.73
CA ASN A 5 -21.61 -19.63 26.09
C ASN A 5 -20.93 -20.91 26.59
N ASP A 6 -21.22 -22.08 26.01
CA ASP A 6 -20.55 -23.33 26.33
C ASP A 6 -19.17 -23.45 25.65
N LEU A 7 -18.86 -22.55 24.70
CA LEU A 7 -17.63 -22.54 23.90
C LEU A 7 -16.77 -21.29 24.10
N TRP A 8 -17.35 -20.20 24.62
CA TRP A 8 -16.65 -18.93 24.77
C TRP A 8 -15.73 -18.97 25.99
N PRO A 9 -14.41 -18.83 25.83
CA PRO A 9 -13.48 -18.90 26.95
C PRO A 9 -13.65 -17.68 27.87
N SER A 10 -13.44 -17.88 29.17
CA SER A 10 -13.38 -16.76 30.12
C SER A 10 -12.07 -15.98 29.98
N ASP A 11 -12.03 -14.76 30.51
CA ASP A 11 -10.82 -13.94 30.51
C ASP A 11 -9.67 -14.65 31.27
N GLU A 12 -9.98 -15.34 32.37
CA GLU A 12 -8.99 -16.11 33.13
C GLU A 12 -8.41 -17.29 32.32
N GLU A 13 -9.24 -17.97 31.51
CA GLU A 13 -8.78 -19.04 30.63
C GLU A 13 -7.86 -18.50 29.53
N ILE A 14 -8.18 -17.32 28.97
CA ILE A 14 -7.33 -16.64 27.98
C ILE A 14 -6.00 -16.23 28.62
N ASP A 15 -6.03 -15.59 29.79
CA ASP A 15 -4.83 -15.11 30.49
C ASP A 15 -3.89 -16.25 30.87
N ALA A 16 -4.43 -17.37 31.32
CA ALA A 16 -3.65 -18.56 31.63
C ALA A 16 -2.94 -19.10 30.37
N VAL A 17 -3.63 -19.16 29.23
CA VAL A 17 -3.05 -19.61 27.96
C VAL A 17 -1.98 -18.63 27.46
N VAL A 18 -2.24 -17.33 27.52
CA VAL A 18 -1.27 -16.28 27.13
C VAL A 18 -0.03 -16.36 28.00
N GLY A 19 -0.17 -16.42 29.33
CA GLY A 19 0.95 -16.52 30.26
C GLY A 19 1.79 -17.79 30.08
N THR A 20 1.16 -18.90 29.69
CA THR A 20 1.85 -20.17 29.45
C THR A 20 2.52 -20.26 28.09
N HIS A 21 1.99 -19.61 27.04
CA HIS A 21 2.45 -19.83 25.66
C HIS A 21 3.11 -18.63 24.98
N VAL A 22 2.83 -17.40 25.40
CA VAL A 22 3.45 -16.19 24.83
C VAL A 22 4.76 -15.91 25.56
N LYS A 23 5.88 -16.20 24.90
CA LYS A 23 7.22 -16.17 25.52
C LYS A 23 8.15 -15.16 24.82
N PRO A 24 8.99 -14.42 25.56
CA PRO A 24 9.96 -13.49 25.00
C PRO A 24 10.84 -14.08 23.89
N GLU A 25 11.14 -15.38 23.97
CA GLU A 25 11.96 -16.11 23.02
C GLU A 25 11.34 -16.14 21.62
N GLN A 26 10.01 -16.23 21.50
CA GLN A 26 9.30 -16.20 20.22
C GLN A 26 9.51 -14.86 19.49
N PHE A 27 9.41 -13.75 20.24
CA PHE A 27 9.67 -12.42 19.71
C PHE A 27 11.13 -12.29 19.24
N LYS A 28 12.09 -12.75 20.05
CA LYS A 28 13.51 -12.73 19.67
C LYS A 28 13.76 -13.53 18.40
N GLN A 29 13.21 -14.74 18.29
CA GLN A 29 13.39 -15.59 17.12
C GLN A 29 12.86 -14.93 15.83
N VAL A 30 11.71 -14.27 15.89
CA VAL A 30 11.14 -13.58 14.72
C VAL A 30 11.90 -12.30 14.41
N TYR A 31 12.06 -11.39 15.38
CA TYR A 31 12.61 -10.06 15.14
C TYR A 31 14.11 -10.07 14.81
N ILE A 32 14.90 -10.95 15.43
CA ILE A 32 16.33 -11.05 15.12
C ILE A 32 16.52 -11.48 13.65
N GLN A 33 15.71 -12.43 13.16
CA GLN A 33 15.80 -12.86 11.77
C GLN A 33 15.24 -11.79 10.81
N MET A 34 14.12 -11.15 11.15
CA MET A 34 13.50 -10.12 10.32
C MET A 34 14.42 -8.91 10.08
N PHE A 35 15.21 -8.53 11.08
CA PHE A 35 16.17 -7.43 10.98
C PHE A 35 17.60 -7.88 10.66
N LYS A 36 17.81 -9.17 10.39
CA LYS A 36 19.10 -9.66 9.94
C LYS A 36 19.35 -9.09 8.55
N LEU A 37 20.38 -8.27 8.43
CA LEU A 37 20.85 -7.80 7.13
C LEU A 37 21.34 -9.02 6.35
N ASN A 38 20.81 -9.22 5.15
CA ASN A 38 21.33 -10.21 4.22
C ASN A 38 22.58 -9.64 3.55
N ASP A 39 23.55 -10.50 3.25
CA ASP A 39 24.78 -10.18 2.52
C ASP A 39 24.52 -9.93 1.02
N GLN A 40 23.41 -9.28 0.67
CA GLN A 40 23.14 -8.91 -0.71
C GLN A 40 24.08 -7.79 -1.14
N GLU A 41 24.59 -7.89 -2.36
CA GLU A 41 25.44 -6.87 -2.96
C GLU A 41 24.72 -5.52 -2.94
N GLN A 42 25.29 -4.57 -2.20
CA GLN A 42 24.81 -3.21 -2.19
C GLN A 42 25.24 -2.55 -3.49
N ASN A 43 24.29 -1.99 -4.23
CA ASN A 43 24.62 -1.08 -5.33
C ASN A 43 25.30 0.16 -4.72
N PRO A 44 26.57 0.46 -5.05
CA PRO A 44 27.28 1.59 -4.47
C PRO A 44 26.77 2.95 -4.95
N ASN A 45 25.92 2.96 -5.99
CA ASN A 45 25.34 4.20 -6.51
C ASN A 45 24.25 4.72 -5.56
N PRO A 46 24.37 5.95 -5.02
CA PRO A 46 23.35 6.54 -4.16
C PRO A 46 22.08 6.94 -4.92
N LEU A 47 22.10 6.95 -6.26
CA LEU A 47 20.96 7.30 -7.10
C LEU A 47 20.24 6.04 -7.59
N TYR A 48 18.90 6.08 -7.56
CA TYR A 48 18.07 5.03 -8.12
C TYR A 48 18.13 5.01 -9.64
N ASP A 49 18.38 3.84 -10.22
CA ASP A 49 18.38 3.63 -11.67
C ASP A 49 16.95 3.45 -12.19
N TRP A 50 16.34 4.57 -12.59
CA TRP A 50 14.95 4.62 -13.05
C TRP A 50 14.77 3.84 -14.36
N ARG A 51 13.86 2.87 -14.36
CA ARG A 51 13.56 2.04 -15.52
C ARG A 51 12.38 2.62 -16.30
N PRO A 52 12.54 3.04 -17.57
CA PRO A 52 11.47 3.70 -18.32
C PRO A 52 10.19 2.87 -18.47
N MET A 53 10.33 1.54 -18.58
CA MET A 53 9.22 0.60 -18.76
C MET A 53 8.66 0.05 -17.44
N SER A 54 9.14 0.52 -16.29
CA SER A 54 8.59 0.12 -15.00
C SER A 54 7.16 0.64 -14.83
N THR A 55 6.25 -0.26 -14.51
CA THR A 55 4.85 0.07 -14.18
C THR A 55 4.62 0.26 -12.68
N TYR A 56 5.61 -0.07 -11.85
CA TYR A 56 5.56 0.05 -10.38
C TYR A 56 6.30 1.30 -9.89
N ILE A 57 7.61 1.34 -10.11
CA ILE A 57 8.47 2.44 -9.63
C ILE A 57 8.68 3.41 -10.78
N ARG A 58 8.14 4.63 -10.67
CA ARG A 58 8.30 5.70 -11.66
C ARG A 58 8.75 6.98 -10.97
N ARG A 59 9.56 7.78 -11.67
CA ARG A 59 10.00 9.08 -11.16
C ARG A 59 8.79 10.03 -11.14
N PRO A 60 8.39 10.55 -9.98
CA PRO A 60 7.23 11.44 -9.92
C PRO A 60 7.59 12.83 -10.48
N PRO A 61 6.65 13.53 -11.13
CA PRO A 61 6.90 14.80 -11.79
C PRO A 61 6.91 15.99 -10.82
N TYR A 62 6.83 15.76 -9.50
CA TYR A 62 6.68 16.82 -8.49
C TYR A 62 7.79 17.89 -8.55
N TRP A 63 8.96 17.51 -9.04
CA TRP A 63 10.16 18.36 -9.12
C TRP A 63 10.36 18.97 -10.50
N GLU A 64 9.42 18.75 -11.42
CA GLU A 64 9.45 19.31 -12.76
C GLU A 64 8.71 20.67 -12.77
N GLY A 65 9.36 21.72 -13.27
CA GLY A 65 8.78 23.06 -13.38
C GLY A 65 9.13 24.02 -12.22
N ALA A 66 8.52 25.20 -12.26
CA ALA A 66 8.79 26.26 -11.29
C ALA A 66 8.05 26.02 -9.97
N LEU A 67 8.75 25.45 -8.99
CA LEU A 67 8.24 25.08 -7.66
C LEU A 67 7.79 26.29 -6.79
N ALA A 68 8.13 27.51 -7.19
CA ALA A 68 7.89 28.73 -6.42
C ALA A 68 7.49 29.93 -7.31
N GLY A 69 6.55 29.71 -8.23
CA GLY A 69 5.94 30.78 -9.02
C GLY A 69 4.84 31.52 -8.25
N GLU A 70 4.50 32.73 -8.68
CA GLU A 70 3.29 33.41 -8.21
C GLU A 70 2.04 32.57 -8.52
N ARG A 71 1.07 32.57 -7.60
CA ARG A 71 -0.20 31.87 -7.80
C ARG A 71 -1.05 32.65 -8.81
N THR A 72 -1.22 32.11 -10.01
CA THR A 72 -1.89 32.80 -11.14
C THR A 72 -3.28 32.25 -11.47
N LEU A 73 -3.82 31.33 -10.66
CA LEU A 73 -5.07 30.63 -10.98
C LEU A 73 -6.26 31.60 -11.06
N SER A 74 -6.91 31.66 -12.23
CA SER A 74 -8.12 32.45 -12.50
C SER A 74 -9.07 31.70 -13.43
N GLY A 75 -10.38 31.94 -13.34
CA GLY A 75 -11.38 31.32 -14.23
C GLY A 75 -11.54 29.79 -14.09
N MET A 76 -11.19 29.23 -12.94
CA MET A 76 -11.25 27.78 -12.70
C MET A 76 -12.68 27.23 -12.76
N ARG A 77 -12.81 25.97 -13.18
CA ARG A 77 -14.06 25.20 -13.17
C ARG A 77 -13.95 24.05 -12.18
N PRO A 78 -15.04 23.71 -11.45
CA PRO A 78 -15.04 22.55 -10.57
C PRO A 78 -14.87 21.27 -11.40
N LEU A 79 -13.92 20.42 -11.01
CA LEU A 79 -13.74 19.09 -11.60
C LEU A 79 -14.79 18.09 -11.09
N ALA A 80 -15.17 18.21 -9.81
CA ALA A 80 -16.21 17.42 -9.18
C ALA A 80 -16.95 18.27 -8.13
N ILE A 81 -18.24 18.01 -7.95
CA ILE A 81 -19.06 18.55 -6.86
C ILE A 81 -19.49 17.34 -6.04
N LEU A 82 -19.01 17.26 -4.80
CA LEU A 82 -19.19 16.09 -3.93
C LEU A 82 -20.07 16.46 -2.72
N GLY A 83 -20.81 15.48 -2.20
CA GLY A 83 -21.58 15.61 -0.95
C GLY A 83 -20.77 15.26 0.30
N ASP A 84 -21.47 14.90 1.37
CA ASP A 84 -20.85 14.46 2.63
C ASP A 84 -20.38 13.00 2.58
N ASN A 85 -19.58 12.59 3.58
CA ASN A 85 -19.06 11.22 3.75
C ASN A 85 -18.15 10.71 2.62
N ILE A 86 -17.44 11.62 1.95
CA ILE A 86 -16.36 11.26 1.04
C ILE A 86 -15.14 10.81 1.84
N THR A 87 -14.88 9.50 1.82
CA THR A 87 -13.66 8.90 2.35
C THR A 87 -12.48 9.06 1.39
N THR A 88 -11.27 8.84 1.91
CA THR A 88 -10.05 8.79 1.09
C THR A 88 -10.07 7.65 0.08
N ASP A 89 -10.82 6.58 0.31
CA ASP A 89 -10.92 5.46 -0.64
C ASP A 89 -11.72 5.84 -1.90
N HIS A 90 -12.65 6.82 -1.81
CA HIS A 90 -13.26 7.40 -3.01
C HIS A 90 -12.29 8.27 -3.82
N LEU A 91 -11.33 8.92 -3.15
CA LEU A 91 -10.38 9.84 -3.77
C LEU A 91 -9.10 9.13 -4.26
N SER A 92 -8.70 8.07 -3.57
CA SER A 92 -7.48 7.29 -3.78
C SER A 92 -7.77 5.84 -3.39
N PRO A 93 -8.46 5.09 -4.28
CA PRO A 93 -8.83 3.71 -4.01
C PRO A 93 -7.58 2.85 -3.82
N SER A 94 -7.70 1.80 -3.02
CA SER A 94 -6.61 0.83 -2.77
C SER A 94 -6.88 -0.56 -3.36
N ASN A 95 -8.03 -0.74 -4.00
CA ASN A 95 -8.54 -2.02 -4.51
C ASN A 95 -7.91 -2.43 -5.85
N ALA A 96 -8.36 -3.56 -6.39
CA ALA A 96 -7.94 -4.08 -7.69
C ALA A 96 -8.18 -3.06 -8.81
N ILE A 97 -7.21 -2.93 -9.71
CA ILE A 97 -7.33 -2.08 -10.89
C ILE A 97 -8.21 -2.79 -11.91
N LEU A 98 -9.33 -2.17 -12.27
CA LEU A 98 -10.25 -2.72 -13.27
C LEU A 98 -9.79 -2.38 -14.68
N ALA A 99 -9.93 -3.32 -15.63
CA ALA A 99 -9.59 -3.08 -17.04
C ALA A 99 -10.36 -1.92 -17.68
N SER A 100 -11.58 -1.66 -17.23
CA SER A 100 -12.41 -0.55 -17.71
C SER A 100 -12.02 0.82 -17.14
N SER A 101 -11.03 0.89 -16.23
CA SER A 101 -10.56 2.14 -15.65
C SER A 101 -9.44 2.77 -16.48
N ALA A 102 -9.19 4.07 -16.30
CA ALA A 102 -8.06 4.75 -16.94
C ALA A 102 -6.69 4.13 -16.57
N ALA A 103 -6.55 3.60 -15.35
CA ALA A 103 -5.32 2.90 -14.94
C ALA A 103 -5.18 1.55 -15.63
N GLY A 104 -6.28 0.80 -15.79
CA GLY A 104 -6.32 -0.45 -16.56
C GLY A 104 -5.96 -0.24 -18.03
N GLU A 105 -6.49 0.80 -18.66
CA GLU A 105 -6.12 1.18 -20.03
C GLU A 105 -4.63 1.49 -20.15
N TYR A 106 -4.07 2.23 -19.18
CA TYR A 106 -2.63 2.51 -19.14
C TYR A 106 -1.79 1.24 -19.02
N LEU A 107 -2.14 0.33 -18.11
CA LEU A 107 -1.40 -0.92 -17.92
C LEU A 107 -1.49 -1.85 -19.14
N ALA A 108 -2.67 -1.94 -19.77
CA ALA A 108 -2.86 -2.67 -21.03
C ALA A 108 -1.97 -2.08 -22.14
N LYS A 109 -1.91 -0.75 -22.27
CA LYS A 109 -1.03 -0.07 -23.23
C LYS A 109 0.46 -0.33 -22.96
N MET A 110 0.82 -0.52 -21.69
CA MET A 110 2.18 -0.91 -21.28
C MET A 110 2.46 -2.41 -21.47
N GLY A 111 1.49 -3.19 -21.96
CA GLY A 111 1.62 -4.62 -22.25
C GLY A 111 1.50 -5.52 -21.02
N VAL A 112 0.92 -5.03 -19.92
CA VAL A 112 0.67 -5.83 -18.72
C VAL A 112 -0.59 -6.67 -18.93
N PRO A 113 -0.57 -7.98 -18.63
CA PRO A 113 -1.79 -8.80 -18.59
C PRO A 113 -2.76 -8.32 -17.50
N GLU A 114 -4.07 -8.49 -17.71
CA GLU A 114 -5.09 -8.02 -16.75
C GLU A 114 -4.94 -8.69 -15.38
N GLU A 115 -4.61 -9.98 -15.35
CA GLU A 115 -4.34 -10.73 -14.13
C GLU A 115 -3.17 -10.15 -13.30
N ASP A 116 -2.28 -9.39 -13.95
CA ASP A 116 -1.10 -8.78 -13.34
C ASP A 116 -1.29 -7.29 -13.03
N PHE A 117 -2.48 -6.72 -13.27
CA PHE A 117 -2.77 -5.32 -12.94
C PHE A 117 -2.68 -5.01 -11.46
N ASN A 118 -2.85 -6.03 -10.61
CA ASN A 118 -2.73 -5.90 -9.17
C ASN A 118 -3.70 -4.81 -8.62
N SER A 119 -3.30 -4.09 -7.57
CA SER A 119 -4.14 -3.09 -6.92
C SER A 119 -3.56 -1.68 -7.03
N TYR A 120 -4.40 -0.65 -6.87
CA TYR A 120 -3.91 0.73 -6.79
C TYR A 120 -2.87 0.92 -5.68
N ALA A 121 -2.99 0.19 -4.56
CA ALA A 121 -2.04 0.26 -3.46
C ALA A 121 -0.63 -0.21 -3.85
N THR A 122 -0.52 -1.20 -4.75
CA THR A 122 0.77 -1.73 -5.19
C THR A 122 1.47 -0.85 -6.22
N HIS A 123 0.76 0.12 -6.80
CA HIS A 123 1.27 1.09 -7.79
C HIS A 123 1.47 2.51 -7.20
N ARG A 124 1.64 2.65 -5.88
CA ARG A 124 1.86 3.94 -5.20
C ARG A 124 3.30 4.46 -5.28
#